data_AF-A0AAV4R7V1-F1
#
_entry.id   AF-A0AAV4R7V1-F1
#
_cell.length_a   1.000
_cell.length_b   1.000
_cell.length_c   1.000
_cell.angle_alpha   90.00
_cell.angle_beta   90.00
_cell.angle_gamma   90.00
#
_symmetry.space_group_name_H-M   'P 1'
#
loop_
_entity.id
_entity.type
_entity.pdbx_description
1 polymer ?
#
loop_
_entity_poly.entity_id
_entity_poly.type
_entity_poly.pdbx_seq_one_letter_code
_entity_poly.pdbx_strand_id
1 'polypeptide(L)'
;MYDVTSSFDTGEYHGYNVKYSPFRKNLLACAASQNFGLAGKGGLFILEVRNSKQITPLTHRNWVDGIYDVSWSELNPELLVTSCNDGTILIWDIILGPVKYIMFVKARRDIIFGLDLLIN
;
A
#
# COMPACT_ATOMS: atom_id res chain seq x y z
N MET A 1 17.87 28.15 1.88
CA MET A 1 16.61 27.40 1.89
C MET A 1 16.81 26.22 0.94
N TYR A 2 17.23 25.07 1.45
CA TYR A 2 17.46 23.90 0.60
C TYR A 2 16.14 23.16 0.54
N ASP A 3 15.44 23.30 -0.58
CA ASP A 3 14.33 22.42 -0.90
C ASP A 3 14.92 21.03 -1.14
N VAL A 4 14.72 20.11 -0.20
CA VAL A 4 15.12 18.71 -0.33
C VAL A 4 13.84 17.90 -0.47
N THR A 5 13.10 18.16 -1.53
CA THR A 5 11.95 17.34 -1.92
C THR A 5 12.44 16.20 -2.80
N SER A 6 12.63 15.03 -2.20
CA SER A 6 12.81 13.80 -2.96
C SER A 6 11.45 13.30 -3.42
N SER A 7 11.30 13.03 -4.71
CA SER A 7 10.06 12.48 -5.29
C SER A 7 10.31 11.11 -5.91
N PHE A 8 9.26 10.29 -5.92
CA PHE A 8 9.20 9.03 -6.66
C PHE A 8 8.00 9.06 -7.59
N ASP A 9 8.22 8.73 -8.87
CA ASP A 9 7.16 8.67 -9.88
C ASP A 9 6.53 7.27 -9.90
N THR A 10 5.22 7.22 -9.63
CA THR A 10 4.41 6.00 -9.67
C THR A 10 3.92 5.66 -11.09
N GLY A 11 4.25 6.47 -12.09
CA GLY A 11 3.86 6.28 -13.49
C GLY A 11 2.36 6.50 -13.70
N GLU A 12 1.67 5.51 -14.25
CA GLU A 12 0.22 5.58 -14.53
C GLU A 12 -0.67 5.46 -13.28
N TYR A 13 -0.08 5.25 -12.11
CA TYR A 13 -0.79 5.05 -10.85
C TYR A 13 -0.91 6.35 -10.06
N HIS A 14 -2.09 6.61 -9.53
CA HIS A 14 -2.38 7.73 -8.64
C HIS A 14 -2.30 7.23 -7.20
N GLY A 15 -1.46 7.86 -6.38
CA GLY A 15 -1.31 7.51 -4.97
C GLY A 15 -2.56 7.87 -4.16
N TYR A 16 -3.03 6.93 -3.34
CA TYR A 16 -4.22 7.07 -2.52
C TYR A 16 -3.92 7.10 -1.02
N ASN A 17 -3.06 6.19 -0.56
CA ASN A 17 -2.59 6.22 0.83
C ASN A 17 -1.14 5.76 0.95
N VAL A 18 -0.44 6.27 1.95
CA VAL A 18 0.95 5.92 2.24
C VAL A 18 1.14 5.74 3.75
N LYS A 19 1.82 4.66 4.15
CA LYS A 19 2.10 4.36 5.56
C LYS A 19 3.53 3.89 5.74
N TYR A 20 4.21 4.43 6.76
CA TYR A 20 5.50 3.91 7.21
C TYR A 20 5.34 2.56 7.87
N SER A 21 6.32 1.69 7.70
CA SER A 21 6.41 0.45 8.45
C SER A 21 6.61 0.75 9.94
N PRO A 22 5.87 0.10 10.86
CA PRO A 22 6.07 0.27 12.30
C PRO A 22 7.41 -0.32 12.77
N PHE A 23 8.00 -1.25 11.99
CA PHE A 23 9.26 -1.92 12.32
C PHE A 23 10.48 -1.30 11.63
N ARG A 24 10.32 -0.70 10.44
CA ARG A 24 11.43 -0.14 9.65
C ARG A 24 11.17 1.33 9.29
N LYS A 25 11.89 2.23 9.96
CA LYS A 25 11.74 3.70 9.80
C LYS A 25 11.93 4.23 8.38
N ASN A 26 12.70 3.53 7.56
CA ASN A 26 12.99 3.95 6.19
C ASN A 26 12.07 3.28 5.16
N LEU A 27 11.15 2.41 5.59
CA LEU A 27 10.27 1.66 4.71
C LEU A 27 8.87 2.24 4.74
N LEU A 28 8.27 2.41 3.57
CA LEU A 28 6.88 2.83 3.41
C LEU A 28 6.18 1.99 2.35
N ALA A 29 4.87 1.81 2.54
CA ALA A 29 3.98 1.22 1.56
C ALA A 29 3.04 2.31 1.03
N CYS A 30 2.82 2.31 -0.27
CA CYS A 30 1.91 3.22 -0.95
C CYS A 30 0.89 2.41 -1.75
N ALA A 31 -0.38 2.61 -1.41
CA ALA A 31 -1.54 2.16 -2.16
C ALA A 31 -1.82 3.16 -3.29
N ALA A 32 -1.95 2.65 -4.52
CA ALA A 32 -2.20 3.47 -5.69
C ALA A 32 -3.11 2.76 -6.69
N SER A 33 -3.74 3.52 -7.59
CA SER A 33 -4.62 2.97 -8.62
C SER A 33 -4.51 3.70 -9.96
N GLN A 34 -4.68 2.96 -11.06
CA GLN A 34 -4.74 3.54 -12.41
C GLN A 34 -6.05 4.32 -12.63
N ASN A 35 -6.06 5.17 -13.66
CA ASN A 35 -7.21 5.97 -14.11
C ASN A 35 -7.95 6.66 -12.94
N PHE A 36 -7.20 7.31 -12.06
CA PHE A 36 -7.75 7.99 -10.88
C PHE A 36 -8.63 7.08 -10.03
N GLY A 37 -8.35 5.78 -9.96
CA GLY A 37 -9.13 4.82 -9.20
C GLY A 37 -10.57 4.59 -9.69
N LEU A 38 -10.92 5.06 -10.89
CA LEU A 38 -12.24 4.82 -11.50
C LEU A 38 -12.31 3.48 -12.24
N ALA A 39 -11.17 3.04 -12.78
CA ALA A 39 -11.04 1.79 -13.53
C ALA A 39 -9.57 1.37 -13.64
N GLY A 40 -9.32 0.10 -13.90
CA GLY A 40 -7.97 -0.43 -14.14
C GLY A 40 -7.37 -1.06 -12.90
N LYS A 41 -6.04 -1.24 -12.93
CA LYS A 41 -5.33 -2.02 -11.93
C LYS A 41 -4.97 -1.18 -10.70
N GLY A 42 -5.00 -1.82 -9.55
CA GLY A 42 -4.39 -1.32 -8.32
C GLY A 42 -2.89 -1.65 -8.30
N GLY A 43 -2.12 -0.79 -7.65
CA GLY A 43 -0.68 -0.93 -7.47
C GLY A 43 -0.32 -0.74 -6.00
N LEU A 44 0.41 -1.69 -5.44
CA LEU A 44 1.06 -1.57 -4.14
C LEU A 44 2.55 -1.34 -4.37
N PHE A 45 3.04 -0.18 -3.95
CA PHE A 45 4.44 0.19 -4.01
C PHE A 45 5.07 0.06 -2.61
N ILE A 46 6.15 -0.71 -2.51
CA ILE A 46 6.99 -0.75 -1.31
C ILE A 46 8.23 0.08 -1.62
N LEU A 47 8.40 1.18 -0.90
CA LEU A 47 9.42 2.17 -1.14
C LEU A 47 10.35 2.28 0.06
N GLU A 48 11.63 2.51 -0.20
CA GLU A 48 12.66 2.73 0.81
C GLU A 48 13.25 4.13 0.68
N VAL A 49 13.38 4.83 1.81
CA VAL A 49 14.03 6.13 1.92
C VAL A 49 15.50 5.92 2.27
N ARG A 50 16.40 6.20 1.32
CA ARG A 50 17.85 6.15 1.49
C ARG A 50 18.42 7.53 1.73
N ASN A 51 19.37 7.62 2.68
CA ASN A 51 20.12 8.83 3.02
C ASN A 51 19.24 10.07 3.27
N SER A 52 17.98 9.88 3.68
CA SER A 52 16.97 10.93 3.86
C SER A 52 16.73 11.82 2.63
N LYS A 53 17.11 11.36 1.42
CA LYS A 53 17.09 12.18 0.19
C LYS A 53 16.68 11.43 -1.06
N GLN A 54 16.55 10.10 -1.00
CA GLN A 54 16.24 9.29 -2.16
C GLN A 54 15.16 8.28 -1.81
N ILE A 55 14.07 8.26 -2.59
CA ILE A 55 13.00 7.27 -2.47
C ILE A 55 13.22 6.27 -3.60
N THR A 56 13.42 5.00 -3.26
CA THR A 56 13.64 3.92 -4.24
C THR A 56 12.60 2.83 -4.07
N PRO A 57 12.01 2.29 -5.14
CA PRO A 57 11.09 1.17 -5.04
C PRO A 57 11.86 -0.11 -4.73
N LEU A 58 11.49 -0.80 -3.65
CA LEU A 58 11.96 -2.16 -3.36
C LEU A 58 11.14 -3.19 -4.12
N THR A 59 9.82 -3.01 -4.16
CA THR A 59 8.94 -3.86 -4.95
C THR A 59 7.67 -3.10 -5.35
N HIS A 60 7.06 -3.56 -6.44
CA HIS A 60 5.79 -3.07 -6.95
C HIS A 60 4.92 -4.27 -7.31
N ARG A 61 3.70 -4.30 -6.80
CA ARG A 61 2.75 -5.40 -6.99
C ARG A 61 1.45 -4.87 -7.59
N ASN A 62 0.99 -5.51 -8.66
CA ASN A 62 -0.27 -5.16 -9.30
C ASN A 62 -1.41 -6.03 -8.79
N TRP A 63 -2.59 -5.45 -8.72
CA TRP A 63 -3.86 -6.13 -8.52
C TRP A 63 -4.81 -5.85 -9.68
N VAL A 64 -5.76 -6.77 -9.91
CA VAL A 64 -6.70 -6.69 -11.04
C VAL A 64 -7.69 -5.54 -10.94
N ASP A 65 -7.88 -4.99 -9.73
CA ASP A 65 -8.82 -3.91 -9.43
C ASP A 65 -8.12 -2.82 -8.59
N GLY A 66 -8.72 -1.64 -8.49
CA GLY A 66 -8.16 -0.49 -7.77
C GLY A 66 -7.89 -0.78 -6.30
N ILE A 67 -6.75 -0.31 -5.80
CA ILE A 67 -6.34 -0.32 -4.39
C ILE A 67 -6.34 1.12 -3.86
N TYR A 68 -6.96 1.34 -2.70
CA TYR A 68 -7.15 2.69 -2.14
C TYR A 68 -6.50 2.88 -0.78
N ASP A 69 -6.32 1.81 -0.01
CA ASP A 69 -5.77 1.91 1.32
C ASP A 69 -4.74 0.82 1.60
N VAL A 70 -3.85 1.08 2.56
CA VAL A 70 -2.81 0.18 3.02
C VAL A 70 -2.60 0.33 4.52
N SER A 71 -2.45 -0.80 5.23
CA SER A 71 -2.03 -0.83 6.63
C SER A 71 -1.01 -1.93 6.86
N TRP A 72 0.07 -1.62 7.56
CA TRP A 72 1.04 -2.62 7.99
C TRP A 72 0.45 -3.49 9.11
N SER A 73 0.96 -4.72 9.22
CA SER A 73 0.76 -5.51 10.43
C SER A 73 1.61 -4.92 11.56
N GLU A 74 1.03 -4.82 12.75
CA GLU A 74 1.76 -4.46 13.98
C GLU A 74 2.42 -5.68 14.65
N LEU A 75 2.19 -6.88 14.11
CA LEU A 75 2.70 -8.15 14.65
C LEU A 75 3.76 -8.79 13.75
N ASN A 76 3.78 -8.47 12.45
CA ASN A 76 4.71 -9.05 11.48
C ASN A 76 5.27 -7.97 10.53
N PRO A 77 6.59 -7.75 10.49
CA PRO A 77 7.22 -6.69 9.69
C PRO A 77 7.13 -6.87 8.18
N GLU A 78 6.82 -8.08 7.71
CA GLU A 78 6.75 -8.40 6.29
C GLU A 78 5.31 -8.45 5.77
N LEU A 79 4.32 -8.33 6.65
CA LEU A 79 2.91 -8.39 6.29
C LEU A 79 2.25 -7.02 6.28
N LEU A 80 1.37 -6.81 5.32
CA LEU A 80 0.47 -5.68 5.25
C LEU A 80 -0.85 -6.06 4.58
N VAL A 81 -1.85 -5.20 4.73
CA VAL A 81 -3.15 -5.35 4.09
C VAL A 81 -3.48 -4.16 3.21
N THR A 82 -4.24 -4.40 2.14
CA THR A 82 -4.80 -3.33 1.30
C THR A 82 -6.29 -3.53 1.05
N SER A 83 -7.02 -2.43 0.84
CA SER A 83 -8.44 -2.47 0.44
C SER A 83 -8.60 -2.25 -1.07
N CYS A 84 -9.53 -2.98 -1.67
CA CYS A 84 -9.84 -2.91 -3.10
C CYS A 84 -11.23 -2.32 -3.38
N ASN A 85 -11.45 -1.93 -4.64
CA ASN A 85 -12.71 -1.35 -5.13
C ASN A 85 -13.92 -2.28 -4.97
N ASP A 86 -13.73 -3.57 -5.20
CA ASP A 86 -14.75 -4.62 -5.03
C ASP A 86 -15.04 -4.97 -3.55
N GLY A 87 -14.39 -4.30 -2.60
CA GLY A 87 -14.48 -4.59 -1.17
C GLY A 87 -13.61 -5.77 -0.70
N THR A 88 -12.77 -6.32 -1.58
CA THR A 88 -11.79 -7.33 -1.21
C THR A 88 -10.69 -6.71 -0.34
N ILE A 89 -10.27 -7.44 0.71
CA ILE A 89 -9.05 -7.14 1.45
C ILE A 89 -7.97 -8.12 1.02
N LEU A 90 -6.81 -7.59 0.65
CA LEU A 90 -5.65 -8.37 0.23
C LEU A 90 -4.61 -8.35 1.33
N ILE A 91 -4.08 -9.52 1.67
CA ILE A 91 -2.91 -9.67 2.53
C ILE A 91 -1.69 -9.84 1.63
N TRP A 92 -0.63 -9.09 1.92
CA TRP A 92 0.60 -9.10 1.16
C TRP A 92 1.77 -9.47 2.06
N ASP A 93 2.64 -10.35 1.57
CA ASP A 93 3.98 -10.56 2.11
C ASP A 93 4.99 -9.88 1.18
N ILE A 94 5.76 -8.94 1.71
CA ILE A 94 6.67 -8.14 0.89
C ILE A 94 7.93 -8.91 0.47
N ILE A 95 8.25 -10.04 1.13
CA ILE A 95 9.40 -10.89 0.80
C ILE A 95 8.99 -11.98 -0.19
N LEU A 96 7.91 -12.71 0.12
CA LEU A 96 7.45 -13.86 -0.66
C LEU A 96 6.61 -13.47 -1.88
N GLY A 97 6.11 -12.22 -1.92
CA GLY A 97 5.11 -11.77 -2.87
C GLY A 97 3.69 -12.04 -2.37
N PRO A 98 2.66 -11.81 -3.20
CA PRO A 98 1.27 -11.98 -2.76
C PRO A 98 1.02 -13.42 -2.33
N VAL A 99 1.05 -13.69 -1.02
CA VAL A 99 0.46 -14.88 -0.45
C VAL A 99 -1.03 -14.62 -0.43
N LYS A 100 -1.72 -15.13 -1.45
CA LYS A 100 -3.13 -14.82 -1.72
C LYS A 100 -4.05 -15.49 -0.71
N TYR A 101 -4.08 -14.99 0.52
CA TYR A 101 -5.20 -15.23 1.43
C TYR A 101 -6.25 -14.16 1.15
N ILE A 102 -7.31 -14.55 0.44
CA ILE A 102 -8.48 -13.69 0.25
C ILE A 102 -9.32 -13.84 1.52
N MET A 103 -9.21 -12.88 2.43
CA MET A 103 -10.19 -12.76 3.51
C MET A 103 -11.30 -11.82 3.05
N PHE A 104 -12.50 -12.38 2.85
CA PHE A 104 -13.73 -11.60 2.74
C PHE A 104 -14.14 -11.14 4.14
N VAL A 105 -13.51 -10.10 4.65
CA VAL A 105 -14.11 -9.39 5.78
C VAL A 105 -15.17 -8.49 5.20
N LYS A 106 -16.44 -8.91 5.28
CA LYS A 106 -17.57 -8.06 4.94
C LYS A 106 -17.69 -6.96 6.01
N ALA A 107 -16.87 -5.92 5.87
CA ALA A 107 -17.15 -4.65 6.53
C ALA A 107 -18.51 -4.19 6.00
N ARG A 108 -19.41 -3.91 6.93
CA ARG A 108 -20.81 -3.58 6.67
C ARG A 108 -20.86 -2.43 5.66
N ARG A 109 -21.48 -2.68 4.48
CA ARG A 109 -21.87 -1.74 3.41
C ARG A 109 -21.50 -0.28 3.74
N ASP A 110 -20.29 0.12 3.38
CA ASP A 110 -19.85 1.48 3.06
C ASP A 110 -18.38 1.40 2.68
N ILE A 111 -17.92 2.32 1.83
CA ILE A 111 -16.56 2.36 1.31
C ILE A 111 -15.58 2.40 2.49
N ILE A 112 -14.64 1.45 2.52
CA ILE A 112 -13.61 1.41 3.58
C ILE A 112 -12.56 2.48 3.23
N PHE A 113 -12.76 3.69 3.75
CA PHE A 113 -11.84 4.82 3.61
C PHE A 113 -10.67 4.79 4.62
N GLY A 114 -10.62 3.78 5.49
CA GLY A 114 -9.61 3.64 6.52
C GLY A 114 -9.47 2.20 7.00
N LEU A 115 -8.34 1.57 6.67
CA LEU A 115 -7.77 0.41 7.34
C LEU A 115 -6.89 0.95 8.46
N ASP A 116 -7.36 0.83 9.70
CA ASP A 116 -6.49 0.87 10.86
C ASP A 116 -6.51 -0.53 11.46
N LEU A 117 -5.39 -1.25 11.38
CA LEU A 117 -5.28 -2.60 11.93
C LEU A 117 -5.09 -2.52 13.45
N LEU A 118 -6.13 -2.09 14.16
CA LEU A 118 -6.17 -2.15 15.62
C LEU A 118 -6.45 -3.61 16.03
N ILE A 119 -5.40 -4.40 16.19
CA ILE A 119 -5.46 -5.59 17.04
C ILE A 119 -4.91 -5.17 18.40
N ASN A 120 -5.81 -4.88 19.34
CA ASN A 120 -5.49 -4.77 20.76
C ASN A 120 -6.33 -5.81 21.51
#